data_AF-A0A972KDZ1-F1
#
_entry.id   AF-A0A972KDZ1-F1
#
_cell.length_a   1.000
_cell.length_b   1.000
_cell.length_c   1.000
_cell.angle_alpha   90.00
_cell.angle_beta   90.00
_cell.angle_gamma   90.00
#
_symmetry.space_group_name_H-M   'P 1'
#
loop_
_entity.id
_entity.type
_entity.pdbx_description
1 polymer ?
#
loop_
_entity_poly.entity_id
_entity_poly.type
_entity_poly.pdbx_seq_one_letter_code
_entity_poly.pdbx_strand_id
1 'polypeptide(L)'
;MLETFRSVVRFRAPELDAVERRLRFAANVEDLRRIAKRRLPGGVFDYIDGAAEDERTYTRNVDGFADIGFRPGVLRDVSDLDPSTSLLGRRVR
;
A
#
# COMPACT_ATOMS: atom_id res chain seq x y z
N MET A 1 -36.93 11.02 -10.60
CA MET A 1 -35.67 11.80 -10.65
C MET A 1 -34.86 11.65 -9.35
N LEU A 2 -35.45 11.87 -8.17
CA LEU A 2 -34.76 11.67 -6.87
C LEU A 2 -34.34 10.21 -6.59
N GLU A 3 -35.13 9.22 -7.00
CA GLU A 3 -34.78 7.79 -6.84
C GLU A 3 -33.56 7.37 -7.68
N THR A 4 -33.46 7.90 -8.91
CA THR A 4 -32.31 7.68 -9.81
C THR A 4 -31.04 8.31 -9.26
N PHE A 5 -31.15 9.46 -8.58
CA PHE A 5 -30.00 10.09 -7.95
C PHE A 5 -29.48 9.29 -6.74
N ARG A 6 -30.40 8.71 -5.96
CA ARG A 6 -30.06 7.89 -4.79
C ARG A 6 -29.43 6.53 -5.15
N SER A 7 -29.63 6.03 -6.37
CA SER A 7 -29.02 4.77 -6.83
C SER A 7 -27.55 4.93 -7.25
N VAL A 8 -27.16 6.12 -7.71
CA VAL A 8 -25.79 6.42 -8.16
C VAL A 8 -24.93 7.07 -7.07
N VAL A 9 -25.54 7.75 -6.10
CA VAL A 9 -24.81 8.38 -5.00
C VAL A 9 -24.90 7.52 -3.74
N ARG A 10 -23.85 6.74 -3.48
CA ARG A 10 -23.64 6.06 -2.19
C ARG A 10 -22.73 6.89 -1.32
N PHE A 11 -23.32 7.70 -0.44
CA PHE A 11 -22.56 8.32 0.64
C PHE A 11 -22.17 7.24 1.65
N ARG A 12 -20.88 7.17 1.95
CA ARG A 12 -20.38 6.28 3.02
C ARG A 12 -20.70 6.92 4.37
N ALA A 13 -21.11 6.10 5.34
CA ALA A 13 -21.23 6.55 6.72
C ALA A 13 -19.88 7.11 7.22
N PRO A 14 -19.90 8.21 8.01
CA PRO A 14 -18.67 8.78 8.55
C PRO A 14 -18.02 7.77 9.51
N GLU A 15 -16.70 7.58 9.37
CA GLU A 15 -15.92 6.74 10.28
C GLU A 15 -15.56 7.53 11.54
N LEU A 16 -16.04 7.06 12.69
CA LEU A 16 -15.87 7.73 13.99
C LEU A 16 -14.56 7.35 14.65
N ASP A 17 -14.06 6.12 14.42
CA ASP A 17 -12.74 5.74 14.89
C ASP A 17 -11.67 6.49 14.09
N ALA A 18 -10.90 7.31 14.80
CA ALA A 18 -9.86 8.12 14.19
C ALA A 18 -8.71 7.29 13.61
N VAL A 19 -8.43 6.09 14.15
CA VAL A 19 -7.40 5.18 13.63
C VAL A 19 -7.89 4.58 12.33
N GLU A 20 -9.05 3.92 12.36
CA GLU A 20 -9.68 3.29 11.20
C GLU A 20 -9.88 4.31 10.06
N ARG A 21 -10.33 5.52 10.38
CA ARG A 21 -10.48 6.59 9.39
C ARG A 21 -9.17 6.90 8.66
N ARG A 22 -8.03 6.94 9.35
CA ARG A 22 -6.73 7.26 8.73
C ARG A 22 -6.23 6.11 7.87
N LEU A 23 -6.27 4.90 8.41
CA LEU A 23 -5.78 3.70 7.72
C LEU A 23 -6.59 3.41 6.47
N ARG A 24 -7.90 3.61 6.52
CA ARG A 24 -8.82 3.46 5.39
C ARG A 24 -8.49 4.34 4.18
N PHE A 25 -7.85 5.48 4.38
CA PHE A 25 -7.45 6.38 3.28
C PHE A 25 -6.03 6.13 2.76
N ALA A 26 -5.27 5.20 3.35
CA ALA A 26 -3.97 4.82 2.81
C ALA A 26 -4.17 3.94 1.56
N ALA A 27 -3.72 4.43 0.40
CA ALA A 27 -3.83 3.70 -0.87
C ALA A 27 -2.58 2.87 -1.16
N ASN A 28 -1.46 3.20 -0.53
CA ASN A 28 -0.16 2.54 -0.70
C ASN A 28 0.65 2.58 0.60
N VAL A 29 1.80 1.91 0.60
CA VAL A 29 2.70 1.81 1.76
C VAL A 29 3.28 3.18 2.16
N GLU A 30 3.52 4.08 1.20
CA GLU A 30 4.03 5.43 1.48
C GLU A 30 3.01 6.29 2.25
N ASP A 31 1.70 6.10 2.04
CA ASP A 31 0.68 6.74 2.86
C ASP A 31 0.72 6.25 4.32
N LEU A 32 0.96 4.95 4.52
CA LEU A 32 1.14 4.37 5.86
C LEU A 32 2.38 4.96 6.54
N ARG A 33 3.49 5.09 5.80
CA ARG A 33 4.71 5.75 6.29
C ARG A 33 4.44 7.19 6.73
N ARG A 34 3.70 7.98 5.96
CA ARG A 34 3.30 9.36 6.33
C ARG A 34 2.37 9.41 7.54
N ILE A 35 1.50 8.43 7.71
CA ILE A 35 0.67 8.32 8.92
C ILE A 35 1.57 8.03 10.13
N ALA A 36 2.51 7.10 10.01
CA ALA A 36 3.47 6.76 11.06
C ALA A 36 4.35 7.96 11.45
N LYS A 37 4.91 8.69 10.48
CA LYS A 37 5.73 9.89 10.71
C LYS A 37 5.02 10.97 11.54
N ARG A 38 3.70 11.12 11.36
CA ARG A 38 2.88 12.09 12.11
C ARG A 38 2.49 11.62 13.51
N ARG A 39 2.69 10.34 13.84
CA ARG A 39 2.15 9.69 15.04
C ARG A 39 3.23 9.21 15.99
N LEU A 40 4.35 8.77 15.46
CA LEU A 40 5.46 8.27 16.26
C LEU A 40 6.32 9.43 16.77
N PRO A 41 6.90 9.31 17.98
CA PRO A 41 7.99 10.18 18.38
C PRO A 41 9.11 10.17 17.34
N GLY A 42 9.76 11.31 17.10
CA GLY A 42 10.76 11.47 16.04
C GLY A 42 11.83 10.37 16.05
N GLY A 43 12.51 10.16 17.19
CA GLY A 43 13.54 9.11 17.29
C GLY A 43 13.02 7.68 17.08
N VAL A 44 11.75 7.39 17.37
CA VAL A 44 11.14 6.08 17.08
C VAL A 44 10.87 5.94 15.59
N PHE A 45 10.38 7.00 14.95
CA PHE A 45 10.18 7.01 13.49
C PHE A 45 11.52 6.87 12.76
N ASP A 46 12.52 7.68 13.12
CA ASP A 46 13.83 7.69 12.47
C ASP A 46 14.56 6.35 12.63
N TYR A 47 14.38 5.65 13.76
CA TYR A 47 14.92 4.30 13.96
C TYR A 47 14.30 3.26 13.03
N ILE A 48 13.00 3.38 12.72
CA ILE A 48 12.27 2.41 11.88
C ILE A 48 12.42 2.74 10.40
N ASP A 49 12.35 4.02 10.05
CA ASP A 49 12.31 4.52 8.67
C ASP A 49 13.71 4.78 8.08
N GLY A 50 14.67 5.11 8.94
CA GLY A 50 16.00 5.54 8.54
C GLY A 50 16.86 4.41 7.94
N ALA A 51 17.80 4.81 7.10
CA ALA A 51 18.80 3.92 6.52
C ALA A 51 20.23 4.35 6.90
N ALA A 52 21.23 3.61 6.41
CA ALA A 52 22.62 3.89 6.71
C ALA A 52 23.08 5.24 6.13
N GLU A 53 23.76 6.04 6.95
CA GLU A 53 24.40 7.32 6.60
C GLU A 53 23.50 8.27 5.80
N ASP A 54 23.81 8.47 4.52
CA ASP A 54 23.12 9.38 3.60
C ASP A 54 21.97 8.72 2.82
N GLU A 55 21.60 7.49 3.21
CA GLU A 55 20.47 6.71 2.72
C GLU A 55 20.49 6.39 1.23
N ARG A 56 21.65 6.54 0.57
CA ARG A 56 21.77 6.34 -0.89
C ARG A 56 21.38 4.95 -1.35
N THR A 57 21.76 3.92 -0.60
CA THR A 57 21.37 2.54 -0.93
C THR A 57 19.88 2.33 -0.75
N TYR A 58 19.25 2.96 0.24
CA TYR A 58 17.79 2.88 0.41
C TYR A 58 17.07 3.45 -0.82
N THR A 59 17.44 4.66 -1.26
CA THR A 59 16.89 5.25 -2.48
C THR A 59 17.13 4.35 -3.70
N ARG A 60 18.35 3.86 -3.88
CA ARG A 60 18.71 2.99 -5.02
C ARG A 60 17.92 1.68 -5.04
N ASN A 61 17.65 1.08 -3.88
CA ASN A 61 16.88 -0.17 -3.79
C ASN A 61 15.44 0.02 -4.29
N VAL A 62 14.83 1.18 -4.02
CA VAL A 62 13.49 1.51 -4.51
C VAL A 62 13.53 1.85 -6.00
N ASP A 63 14.45 2.74 -6.41
CA ASP A 63 14.57 3.20 -7.80
C ASP A 63 14.89 2.05 -8.77
N GLY A 64 15.63 1.04 -8.34
CA GLY A 64 15.96 -0.12 -9.17
C GLY A 64 14.74 -0.90 -9.68
N PHE A 65 13.57 -0.80 -9.02
CA PHE A 65 12.33 -1.38 -9.54
C PHE A 65 11.70 -0.55 -10.67
N ALA A 66 11.91 0.77 -10.68
CA ALA A 66 11.41 1.67 -11.73
C ALA A 66 12.11 1.44 -13.07
N ASP A 67 13.34 0.91 -13.05
CA ASP A 67 14.10 0.54 -14.24
C ASP A 67 13.51 -0.70 -14.97
N ILE A 68 12.56 -1.41 -14.37
CA ILE A 68 11.98 -2.64 -14.89
C ILE A 68 10.52 -2.40 -15.32
N GLY A 69 10.26 -2.57 -16.63
CA GLY A 69 8.92 -2.50 -17.19
C GLY A 69 8.25 -3.88 -17.35
N PHE A 70 6.93 -3.93 -17.19
CA PHE A 70 6.15 -5.14 -17.51
C PHE A 70 5.78 -5.19 -19.00
N ARG A 71 5.81 -6.40 -19.57
CA ARG A 71 5.20 -6.70 -20.87
C ARG A 71 3.90 -7.48 -20.63
N PRO A 72 2.74 -6.81 -20.52
CA PRO A 72 1.50 -7.47 -20.13
C PRO A 72 1.05 -8.46 -21.21
N GLY A 73 0.74 -9.69 -20.79
CA GLY A 73 0.09 -10.68 -21.65
C GLY A 73 -1.42 -10.39 -21.71
N VAL A 74 -1.92 -10.07 -22.90
CA VAL A 74 -3.35 -9.78 -23.13
C VAL A 74 -4.12 -11.05 -23.50
N LEU A 75 -5.46 -11.00 -23.38
CA LEU A 75 -6.37 -12.09 -23.72
C LEU A 75 -6.06 -13.42 -23.00
N ARG A 76 -5.61 -13.33 -21.74
CA ARG A 76 -5.44 -14.48 -20.87
C ARG A 76 -6.54 -14.49 -19.81
N ASP A 77 -7.08 -15.67 -19.55
CA ASP A 77 -7.96 -15.87 -18.41
C ASP A 77 -7.14 -15.75 -17.13
N VAL A 78 -7.52 -14.78 -16.28
CA VAL A 78 -6.92 -14.48 -14.98
C VAL A 78 -8.00 -14.43 -13.89
N SER A 79 -9.13 -15.12 -14.12
CA SER A 79 -10.27 -15.18 -13.19
C SER A 79 -9.93 -15.89 -11.88
N ASP A 80 -8.99 -16.83 -11.91
CA ASP A 80 -8.43 -17.51 -10.73
C ASP A 80 -6.91 -17.31 -10.67
N LEU A 81 -6.45 -16.65 -9.60
CA LEU A 81 -5.05 -16.33 -9.37
C LEU A 81 -4.60 -16.92 -8.04
N ASP A 82 -3.62 -17.82 -8.08
CA ASP A 82 -2.96 -18.33 -6.89
C ASP A 82 -1.56 -17.68 -6.73
N PRO A 83 -1.40 -16.69 -5.81
CA PRO A 83 -0.10 -16.09 -5.54
C PRO A 83 0.77 -16.95 -4.62
N SER A 84 0.28 -18.11 -4.14
CA SER A 84 1.04 -18.92 -3.20
C SER A 84 2.29 -19.52 -3.85
N THR A 85 3.33 -19.75 -3.05
CA THR A 85 4.61 -20.30 -3.51
C THR A 85 5.26 -21.19 -2.44
N SER A 86 6.33 -21.89 -2.78
CA SER A 86 7.18 -22.62 -1.82
C SER A 86 8.41 -21.79 -1.51
N LEU A 87 8.63 -21.48 -0.23
CA LEU A 87 9.82 -20.80 0.25
C LEU A 87 10.49 -21.67 1.31
N LEU A 88 11.74 -22.07 1.05
CA LEU A 88 12.53 -22.93 1.95
C LEU A 88 11.78 -24.21 2.36
N GLY A 89 11.07 -24.84 1.41
CA GLY A 89 10.31 -26.08 1.64
C GLY A 89 8.96 -25.89 2.33
N ARG A 90 8.52 -24.66 2.57
CA ARG A 90 7.23 -24.35 3.21
C ARG A 90 6.31 -23.61 2.24
N ARG A 91 5.02 -23.95 2.24
CA ARG A 91 4.02 -23.19 1.48
C ARG A 91 3.77 -21.85 2.15
N VAL A 92 3.81 -20.77 1.37
CA VAL A 92 3.49 -19.40 1.79
C VAL A 92 2.48 -18.79 0.82
N ARG A 93 1.64 -17.90 1.32
CA ARG A 93 0.63 -17.15 0.55
C ARG A 93 0.71 -15.69 0.92
#